data_AF-A0A952HZC7-F1
#
_entry.id   AF-A0A952HZC7-F1
#
_cell.length_a   1.000
_cell.length_b   1.000
_cell.length_c   1.000
_cell.angle_alpha   90.00
_cell.angle_beta   90.00
_cell.angle_gamma   90.00
#
_symmetry.space_group_name_H-M   'P 1'
#
loop_
_entity.id
_entity.type
_entity.pdbx_description
1 polymer ?
#
loop_
_entity_poly.entity_id
_entity_poly.type
_entity_poly.pdbx_seq_one_letter_code
_entity_poly.pdbx_strand_id
1 'polypeptide(L)' 'HGTTIGRKGAFYATKILAMTAIEMFSNTDLREGAKKDFLERTGGKPYKCPIPKDQQPPIPKRENP' A
#
# COMPACT_ATOMS: atom_id res chain seq x y z
N HIS A 1 -12.66 -7.45 -15.00
CA HIS A 1 -13.23 -6.14 -14.64
C HIS A 1 -13.88 -6.25 -13.26
N GLY A 2 -13.53 -5.37 -12.32
CA GLY A 2 -13.99 -5.44 -10.92
C GLY A 2 -15.50 -5.25 -10.80
N THR A 3 -16.13 -6.00 -9.89
CA THR A 3 -17.58 -5.95 -9.66
C THR A 3 -18.00 -4.60 -9.06
N THR A 4 -19.26 -4.21 -9.25
CA THR A 4 -19.82 -2.94 -8.76
C THR A 4 -19.63 -2.72 -7.26
N ILE A 5 -19.59 -3.80 -6.48
CA ILE A 5 -19.35 -3.78 -5.03
C ILE A 5 -17.90 -3.37 -4.73
N GLY A 6 -16.92 -3.96 -5.43
CA GLY A 6 -15.50 -3.63 -5.25
C GLY A 6 -15.21 -2.16 -5.56
N ARG A 7 -15.84 -1.59 -6.60
CA ARG A 7 -15.71 -0.16 -6.93
C ARG A 7 -16.25 0.74 -5.81
N LYS A 8 -17.42 0.41 -5.26
CA LYS A 8 -18.00 1.19 -4.14
C LYS A 8 -17.09 1.10 -2.92
N GLY A 9 -16.61 -0.09 -2.57
CA GLY A 9 -15.67 -0.30 -1.46
C GLY A 9 -14.40 0.54 -1.60
N ALA A 10 -13.78 0.53 -2.79
CA ALA A 10 -12.59 1.35 -3.07
C ALA A 10 -12.86 2.86 -2.90
N PHE A 11 -14.04 3.34 -3.28
CA PHE A 11 -14.40 4.75 -3.13
C PHE A 11 -14.47 5.18 -1.66
N TYR A 12 -15.05 4.34 -0.79
CA TYR A 12 -15.06 4.62 0.65
C TYR A 12 -13.67 4.50 1.27
N ALA A 13 -12.90 3.46 0.91
CA ALA A 13 -11.53 3.28 1.40
C ALA A 13 -10.66 4.50 1.07
N THR A 14 -10.79 5.06 -0.13
CA THR A 14 -10.08 6.26 -0.55
C THR A 14 -10.39 7.45 0.37
N LYS A 15 -11.67 7.67 0.72
CA LYS A 15 -12.06 8.75 1.63
C LYS A 15 -11.44 8.59 3.01
N ILE A 16 -11.47 7.37 3.55
CA ILE A 16 -10.86 7.07 4.85
C ILE A 16 -9.36 7.33 4.82
N LEU A 17 -8.65 6.80 3.84
CA LEU A 17 -7.20 7.00 3.70
C LEU A 17 -6.84 8.49 3.60
N ALA A 18 -7.62 9.28 2.85
CA ALA A 18 -7.38 10.71 2.72
C ALA A 18 -7.58 11.46 4.04
N MET A 19 -8.65 11.17 4.77
CA MET A 19 -8.90 11.79 6.09
C MET A 19 -7.84 11.39 7.11
N THR A 20 -7.46 10.10 7.16
CA THR A 20 -6.37 9.63 8.04
C THR A 20 -5.04 10.31 7.70
N ALA A 21 -4.74 10.53 6.42
CA ALA A 21 -3.53 11.26 6.03
C ALA A 21 -3.56 12.72 6.52
N ILE A 22 -4.69 13.41 6.39
CA ILE A 22 -4.88 14.79 6.88
C ILE A 22 -4.62 14.86 8.40
N GLU A 23 -5.21 13.96 9.18
CA GLU A 23 -4.99 13.89 10.63
C GLU A 23 -3.52 13.62 10.97
N MET A 24 -2.89 12.68 10.27
CA MET A 24 -1.48 12.32 10.49
C MET A 24 -0.51 13.45 10.14
N PHE A 25 -0.81 14.27 9.13
CA PHE A 25 0.03 15.43 8.79
C PHE A 25 -0.21 16.63 9.71
N SER A 26 -1.40 16.76 10.28
CA SER A 26 -1.77 17.88 11.15
C SER A 26 -1.40 17.66 12.62
N ASN A 27 -1.15 16.41 13.03
CA ASN A 27 -0.83 16.03 14.42
C ASN A 27 0.57 15.40 14.51
N THR A 28 1.51 16.13 15.11
CA THR A 28 2.90 15.69 15.28
C THR A 28 3.04 14.46 16.18
N ASP A 29 2.29 14.39 17.28
CA ASP A 29 2.35 13.29 18.24
C ASP A 29 1.87 11.97 17.61
N LEU A 30 0.77 12.05 16.85
CA LEU A 30 0.24 10.90 16.11
C LEU A 30 1.29 10.37 15.11
N ARG A 31 1.95 11.28 14.38
CA ARG A 31 2.98 10.93 13.40
C ARG A 31 4.19 10.26 14.03
N GLU A 32 4.65 10.75 15.18
CA GLU A 32 5.78 10.16 15.91
C GLU A 32 5.42 8.81 16.52
N GLY A 33 4.24 8.69 17.13
CA GLY A 33 3.72 7.42 17.64
C GLY A 33 3.60 6.36 16.55
N ALA A 34 3.03 6.72 15.39
CA ALA A 34 2.90 5.81 14.25
C ALA A 34 4.25 5.31 13.72
N LYS A 35 5.27 6.19 13.64
CA LYS A 35 6.63 5.79 13.26
C LYS A 35 7.25 4.83 14.28
N LYS A 36 7.05 5.09 15.58
CA LYS A 36 7.56 4.24 16.65
C LYS A 36 6.94 2.84 16.58
N ASP A 37 5.62 2.72 16.48
CA ASP A 37 4.90 1.44 16.31
C ASP A 37 5.42 0.67 15.10
N PHE A 38 5.58 1.35 13.95
CA PHE A 38 6.09 0.73 12.75
C PHE A 38 7.51 0.17 12.94
N LEU A 39 8.41 0.93 13.56
CA LEU A 39 9.78 0.48 13.83
C LEU A 39 9.81 -0.70 14.82
N GLU A 40 8.97 -0.67 15.86
CA GLU A 40 8.86 -1.76 16.82
C GLU A 40 8.40 -3.06 16.15
N ARG A 41 7.32 -3.00 15.36
CA ARG A 41 6.74 -4.17 14.68
C ARG A 41 7.63 -4.74 13.58
N THR A 42 8.35 -3.88 12.87
CA THR A 42 9.26 -4.31 11.79
C THR A 42 10.67 -4.61 12.28
N GLY A 43 10.98 -4.29 13.55
CA GLY A 43 12.34 -4.29 14.08
C GLY A 43 13.28 -3.39 13.30
N GLY A 44 12.74 -2.34 12.66
CA GLY A 44 13.47 -1.43 11.75
C GLY A 44 13.99 -2.10 10.47
N LYS A 45 13.59 -3.34 10.16
CA LYS A 45 14.07 -4.06 8.98
C LYS A 45 13.34 -3.56 7.73
N PRO A 46 14.04 -3.03 6.72
CA PRO A 46 13.41 -2.61 5.47
C PRO A 46 12.83 -3.83 4.73
N TYR A 47 11.75 -3.61 3.98
CA TYR A 47 11.20 -4.62 3.09
C TYR A 47 12.26 -5.11 2.10
N LYS A 48 12.45 -6.43 2.03
CA LYS A 48 13.25 -7.10 0.99
C LYS A 48 12.30 -7.84 0.06
N CYS A 49 12.35 -7.49 -1.23
CA CYS A 49 11.56 -8.18 -2.23
C CYS A 49 11.93 -9.68 -2.24
N PRO A 50 10.95 -10.60 -2.10
CA PRO A 50 11.22 -12.03 -2.16
C PRO A 50 11.45 -12.52 -3.60
N ILE A 51 11.13 -11.69 -4.60
CA ILE A 51 11.30 -12.02 -6.01
C ILE A 51 12.77 -11.80 -6.39
N PRO A 52 13.45 -12.79 -7.01
CA PRO A 52 14.79 -12.62 -7.54
C PRO A 52 14.86 -11.44 -8.52
N LYS A 53 15.97 -10.70 -8.52
CA LYS A 53 16.13 -9.49 -9.34
C LYS A 53 15.94 -9.75 -10.85
N ASP A 54 16.32 -10.95 -11.29
CA ASP A 54 16.31 -11.32 -12.71
C ASP A 54 15.02 -12.05 -13.14
N GLN A 55 14.06 -12.21 -12.21
CA GLN A 55 12.78 -12.85 -12.51
C GLN A 55 11.95 -11.94 -13.40
N GLN A 56 11.87 -12.28 -14.69
CA GLN A 56 10.96 -11.61 -15.60
C GLN A 56 9.50 -11.95 -15.24
N PRO A 57 8.54 -11.00 -15.41
CA PRO A 57 7.15 -11.31 -15.21
C PRO A 57 6.70 -12.39 -16.21
N PRO A 58 5.79 -13.30 -15.82
CA PRO A 58 5.24 -14.30 -16.74
C PRO A 58 4.27 -13.63 -17.72
N ILE A 59 4.81 -12.89 -18.70
CA ILE A 59 4.03 -12.23 -19.74
C ILE A 59 3.87 -13.23 -20.89
N PRO A 60 2.65 -13.67 -21.23
CA PRO A 60 2.44 -14.45 -22.45
C PRO A 60 2.83 -13.61 -23.67
N LYS A 61 3.45 -14.23 -24.67
CA LYS A 61 3.69 -13.56 -25.96
C LYS A 61 2.35 -13.07 -26.50
N ARG A 62 2.23 -11.78 -26.80
CA ARG A 62 1.13 -11.27 -27.61
C ARG A 62 1.29 -11.85 -29.01
N GLU A 63 0.50 -12.86 -29.33
CA GLU A 63 0.24 -13.23 -30.72
C GLU A 63 -0.76 -12.21 -31.26
N ASN A 64 -0.29 -11.30 -32.11
CA ASN A 64 -1.16 -10.41 -32.89
C ASN A 64 -1.71 -11.22 -34.09
N PRO A 65 -3.01 -11.16 -34.40
CA PRO A 65 -3.46 -11.31 -35.78
C PRO A 65 -3.07 -10.09 -36.64
#